data_AF-A0A961X4J5-F1
#
_entry.id   AF-A0A961X4J5-F1
#
_cell.length_a   1.000
_cell.length_b   1.000
_cell.length_c   1.000
_cell.angle_alpha   90.00
_cell.angle_beta   90.00
_cell.angle_gamma   90.00
#
_symmetry.space_group_name_H-M   'P 1'
#
loop_
_entity.id
_entity.type
_entity.pdbx_description
1 polymer ?
#
loop_
_entity_poly.entity_id
_entity_poly.type
_entity_poly.pdbx_seq_one_letter_code
_entity_poly.pdbx_strand_id
1 'polypeptide(L)'
;MMAPAQMRAALEATAGQWLAFRNWDGKQLVYFTHLVSWKCGIAEVRYQVNGQGGAEHFPLPACDPQMPFNVDAEKDAIYLTFAAGTVREITVQLTYADGSESAVRAFAPCDNAGDSACAVAVR
;
A
#
# COMPACT_ATOMS: atom_id res chain seq x y z
N MET A 1 7.06 19.09 -11.59
CA MET A 1 6.40 18.24 -10.58
C MET A 1 4.95 18.07 -10.96
N MET A 2 4.38 16.88 -10.83
CA MET A 2 2.94 16.68 -11.05
C MET A 2 2.13 17.49 -10.02
N ALA A 3 1.03 18.08 -10.45
CA ALA A 3 0.11 18.75 -9.54
C ALA A 3 -0.57 17.74 -8.60
N PRO A 4 -1.01 18.14 -7.38
CA PRO A 4 -1.67 17.24 -6.43
C PRO A 4 -2.87 16.49 -7.04
N ALA A 5 -3.71 17.18 -7.82
CA ALA A 5 -4.84 16.56 -8.50
C ALA A 5 -4.42 15.48 -9.51
N GLN A 6 -3.28 15.64 -10.20
CA GLN A 6 -2.76 14.64 -11.13
C GLN A 6 -2.19 13.42 -10.38
N MET A 7 -1.51 13.64 -9.25
CA MET A 7 -1.00 12.55 -8.40
C MET A 7 -2.16 11.71 -7.84
N ARG A 8 -3.20 12.37 -7.31
CA ARG A 8 -4.42 11.70 -6.85
C ARG A 8 -5.08 10.90 -7.97
N ALA A 9 -5.24 11.49 -9.16
CA ALA A 9 -5.85 10.81 -10.29
C ALA A 9 -5.07 9.54 -10.70
N ALA A 10 -3.73 9.60 -10.70
CA ALA A 10 -2.89 8.44 -10.98
C ALA A 10 -2.98 7.36 -9.89
N LEU A 11 -3.04 7.77 -8.61
CA LEU A 11 -3.28 6.86 -7.49
C LEU A 11 -4.61 6.13 -7.64
N GLU A 12 -5.70 6.84 -7.93
CA GLU A 12 -7.02 6.23 -8.13
C GLU A 12 -7.07 5.32 -9.37
N ALA A 13 -6.43 5.73 -10.47
CA ALA A 13 -6.33 4.89 -11.67
C ALA A 13 -5.56 3.58 -11.44
N THR A 14 -4.69 3.55 -10.43
CA THR A 14 -3.88 2.38 -10.05
C THR A 14 -4.35 1.73 -8.74
N ALA A 15 -5.57 2.04 -8.28
CA ALA A 15 -6.09 1.57 -6.99
C ALA A 15 -6.03 0.04 -6.83
N GLY A 16 -6.22 -0.72 -7.91
CA GLY A 16 -6.10 -2.19 -7.88
C GLY A 16 -4.70 -2.74 -7.62
N GLN A 17 -3.66 -1.89 -7.57
CA GLN A 17 -2.25 -2.28 -7.46
C GLN A 17 -1.56 -1.69 -6.22
N TRP A 18 -2.31 -1.05 -5.32
CA TRP A 18 -1.70 -0.38 -4.16
C TRP A 18 -0.97 -1.34 -3.22
N LEU A 19 -1.52 -2.55 -3.04
CA LEU A 19 -0.92 -3.59 -2.20
C LEU A 19 -0.62 -4.86 -3.02
N ALA A 20 0.39 -5.60 -2.56
CA ALA A 20 0.69 -6.94 -3.04
C ALA A 20 1.08 -7.86 -1.88
N PHE A 21 0.68 -9.12 -1.93
CA PHE A 21 1.01 -10.16 -0.95
C PHE A 21 2.06 -11.11 -1.52
N ARG A 22 2.98 -11.57 -0.69
CA ARG A 22 3.96 -12.58 -1.07
C ARG A 22 4.23 -13.53 0.09
N ASN A 23 4.21 -14.83 -0.15
CA ASN A 23 4.75 -15.79 0.79
C ASN A 23 6.25 -15.94 0.52
N TRP A 24 7.06 -15.85 1.57
CA TRP A 24 8.51 -15.95 1.46
C TRP A 24 9.11 -16.37 2.79
N ASP A 25 9.96 -17.40 2.79
CA ASP A 25 10.73 -17.83 3.97
C ASP A 25 9.86 -18.02 5.24
N GLY A 26 8.73 -18.73 5.10
CA GLY A 26 7.79 -18.97 6.20
C GLY A 26 7.03 -17.73 6.70
N LYS A 27 7.14 -16.60 5.99
CA LYS A 27 6.44 -15.34 6.29
C LYS A 27 5.45 -14.99 5.18
N GLN A 28 4.52 -14.13 5.53
CA GLN A 28 3.65 -13.43 4.58
C GLN A 28 4.02 -11.95 4.60
N LEU A 29 4.50 -11.45 3.47
CA LEU A 29 4.83 -10.04 3.27
C LEU A 29 3.65 -9.35 2.60
N VAL A 30 3.33 -8.15 3.06
CA VAL A 30 2.35 -7.27 2.41
C VAL A 30 3.07 -6.01 1.98
N TYR A 31 3.31 -5.90 0.68
CA TYR A 31 3.98 -4.78 0.06
C TYR A 31 3.05 -3.57 -0.08
N PHE A 32 3.58 -2.42 0.32
CA PHE A 32 3.03 -1.08 0.13
C PHE A 32 3.90 -0.29 -0.87
N THR A 33 4.87 -0.93 -1.52
CA THR A 33 5.88 -0.30 -2.39
C THR A 33 5.27 0.66 -3.41
N HIS A 34 4.13 0.30 -4.00
CA HIS A 34 3.42 1.19 -4.93
C HIS A 34 3.04 2.51 -4.26
N LEU A 35 2.39 2.46 -3.09
CA LEU A 35 2.04 3.67 -2.34
C LEU A 35 3.29 4.47 -1.93
N VAL A 36 4.39 3.80 -1.57
CA VAL A 36 5.68 4.46 -1.25
C VAL A 36 6.24 5.20 -2.47
N SER A 37 6.17 4.61 -3.67
CA SER A 37 6.52 5.31 -4.92
C SER A 37 5.67 6.55 -5.14
N TRP A 38 4.42 6.58 -4.66
CA TRP A 38 3.53 7.74 -4.82
C TRP A 38 3.43 8.63 -3.58
N LYS A 39 4.38 8.51 -2.62
CA LYS A 39 4.39 9.21 -1.32
C LYS A 39 4.07 10.70 -1.38
N CYS A 40 4.53 11.42 -2.42
CA CYS A 40 4.27 12.85 -2.57
C CYS A 40 2.80 13.22 -2.83
N GLY A 41 1.96 12.26 -3.25
CA GLY A 41 0.52 12.44 -3.42
C GLY A 41 -0.30 12.03 -2.20
N ILE A 42 0.33 11.53 -1.13
CA ILE A 42 -0.34 10.89 0.00
C ILE A 42 0.09 11.59 1.30
N ALA A 43 -0.87 12.06 2.07
CA ALA A 43 -0.64 12.56 3.41
C ALA A 43 -0.59 11.41 4.44
N GLU A 44 -1.42 10.37 4.23
CA GLU A 44 -1.56 9.27 5.19
C GLU A 44 -2.02 7.97 4.51
N VAL A 45 -1.55 6.84 5.03
CA VAL A 45 -2.01 5.50 4.65
C VAL A 45 -2.55 4.83 5.91
N ARG A 46 -3.87 4.65 5.98
CA ARG A 46 -4.52 3.84 7.02
C ARG A 46 -4.79 2.45 6.50
N TYR A 47 -4.53 1.43 7.29
CA TYR A 47 -4.83 0.06 6.94
C TYR A 47 -5.43 -0.72 8.12
N GLN A 48 -6.13 -1.81 7.83
CA GLN A 48 -6.64 -2.71 8.84
C GLN A 48 -6.50 -4.15 8.36
N VAL A 49 -6.01 -5.03 9.23
CA VAL A 49 -5.76 -6.43 8.93
C VAL A 49 -6.97 -7.28 9.34
N ASN A 50 -7.49 -8.08 8.41
CA ASN A 50 -8.59 -9.02 8.61
C ASN A 50 -9.88 -8.40 9.22
N GLY A 51 -10.08 -7.08 9.07
CA GLY A 51 -11.22 -6.36 9.66
C GLY A 51 -11.27 -6.42 11.19
N GLN A 52 -10.17 -6.77 11.85
CA GLN A 52 -10.06 -6.84 13.31
C GLN A 52 -9.28 -5.64 13.86
N GLY A 53 -9.55 -5.28 15.11
CA GLY A 53 -8.89 -4.13 15.76
C GLY A 53 -9.34 -2.77 15.22
N GLY A 54 -8.50 -1.75 15.41
CA GLY A 54 -8.66 -0.42 14.81
C GLY A 54 -7.78 -0.27 13.56
N ALA A 55 -7.96 0.82 12.82
CA ALA A 55 -7.07 1.16 11.72
C ALA A 55 -5.68 1.56 12.25
N GLU A 56 -4.65 1.05 11.60
CA GLU A 56 -3.24 1.35 11.83
C GLU A 56 -2.69 2.25 10.71
N HIS A 57 -1.55 2.90 10.95
CA HIS A 57 -0.91 3.75 9.94
C HIS A 57 0.33 3.06 9.37
N PHE A 58 0.44 3.03 8.04
CA PHE A 58 1.68 2.61 7.40
C PHE A 58 2.64 3.81 7.32
N PRO A 59 3.90 3.66 7.78
CA PRO A 59 4.84 4.77 7.79
C PRO A 59 5.33 5.08 6.37
N LEU A 60 4.81 6.14 5.77
CA LEU A 60 5.32 6.66 4.51
C LEU A 60 6.60 7.49 4.76
N PRO A 61 7.63 7.35 3.91
CA PRO A 61 8.77 8.25 3.95
C PRO A 61 8.38 9.67 3.50
N ALA A 62 9.19 10.64 3.89
CA ALA A 62 8.98 12.04 3.51
C ALA A 62 9.00 12.21 1.98
N CYS A 63 8.16 13.11 1.47
CA CYS A 63 8.17 13.49 0.07
C CYS A 63 9.43 14.32 -0.27
N ASP A 64 10.17 13.91 -1.29
CA ASP A 64 11.16 14.73 -1.98
C ASP A 64 10.57 15.21 -3.33
N PRO A 65 10.29 16.50 -3.50
CA PRO A 65 9.77 17.05 -4.75
C PRO A 65 10.68 16.87 -5.98
N GLN A 66 11.99 16.71 -5.78
CA GLN A 66 12.95 16.48 -6.86
C GLN A 66 13.00 15.01 -7.27
N MET A 67 12.69 14.10 -6.35
CA MET A 67 12.65 12.64 -6.56
C MET A 67 11.33 12.04 -6.06
N PRO A 68 10.18 12.46 -6.62
CA PRO A 68 8.87 12.15 -6.04
C PRO A 68 8.57 10.65 -6.02
N PHE A 69 9.10 9.91 -7.00
CA PHE A 69 8.86 8.47 -7.18
C PHE A 69 9.96 7.55 -6.66
N ASN A 70 11.05 8.10 -6.12
CA ASN A 70 12.14 7.29 -5.59
C ASN A 70 11.69 6.47 -4.38
N VAL A 71 12.17 5.24 -4.28
CA VAL A 71 11.96 4.35 -3.12
C VAL A 71 13.33 3.82 -2.72
N ASP A 72 13.73 4.06 -1.47
CA ASP A 72 14.96 3.53 -0.91
C ASP A 72 14.62 2.31 -0.05
N ALA A 73 14.64 1.11 -0.64
CA ALA A 73 14.23 -0.11 0.06
C ALA A 73 15.13 -0.50 1.25
N GLU A 74 16.30 0.14 1.42
CA GLU A 74 17.17 -0.06 2.58
C GLU A 74 16.77 0.83 3.77
N LYS A 75 16.10 1.97 3.50
CA LYS A 75 15.73 2.96 4.52
C LYS A 75 14.22 3.06 4.76
N ASP A 76 13.43 2.84 3.72
CA ASP A 76 11.99 3.03 3.71
C ASP A 76 11.28 1.71 4.09
N ALA A 77 10.23 1.83 4.90
CA ALA A 77 9.28 0.74 5.03
C ALA A 77 8.57 0.56 3.67
N ILE A 78 8.70 -0.62 3.07
CA ILE A 78 8.04 -0.96 1.80
C ILE A 78 7.09 -2.16 1.93
N TYR A 79 7.11 -2.87 3.05
CA TYR A 79 6.19 -3.94 3.37
C TYR A 79 5.99 -4.12 4.87
N LEU A 80 4.90 -4.77 5.23
CA LEU A 80 4.67 -5.33 6.56
C LEU A 80 4.97 -6.83 6.53
N THR A 81 5.41 -7.38 7.67
CA THR A 81 5.73 -8.80 7.82
C THR A 81 4.76 -9.45 8.79
N PHE A 82 4.17 -10.57 8.37
CA PHE A 82 3.28 -11.38 9.18
C PHE A 82 3.72 -12.85 9.16
N ALA A 83 3.18 -13.65 10.08
CA ALA A 83 3.30 -15.09 10.00
C ALA A 83 2.58 -15.61 8.75
N ALA A 84 3.14 -16.65 8.10
CA ALA A 84 2.56 -17.21 6.89
C ALA A 84 1.07 -17.60 7.07
N GLY A 85 0.25 -17.25 6.08
CA GLY A 85 -1.16 -17.61 6.02
C GLY A 85 -2.09 -16.88 7.02
N THR A 86 -1.61 -15.85 7.72
CA THR A 86 -2.41 -15.15 8.73
C THR A 86 -3.22 -13.97 8.19
N VAL A 87 -2.73 -13.32 7.14
CA VAL A 87 -3.40 -12.19 6.49
C VAL A 87 -4.26 -12.69 5.33
N ARG A 88 -5.57 -12.54 5.48
CA ARG A 88 -6.59 -12.93 4.49
C ARG A 88 -7.16 -11.72 3.76
N GLU A 89 -7.21 -10.58 4.44
CA GLU A 89 -7.64 -9.31 3.87
C GLU A 89 -6.85 -8.17 4.52
N ILE A 90 -6.49 -7.16 3.73
CA ILE A 90 -6.16 -5.83 4.23
C ILE A 90 -7.06 -4.81 3.55
N THR A 91 -7.72 -3.99 4.36
CA THR A 91 -8.35 -2.77 3.86
C THR A 91 -7.39 -1.60 4.00
N VAL A 92 -7.37 -0.72 3.01
CA VAL A 92 -6.55 0.51 3.03
C VAL A 92 -7.41 1.72 2.67
N GLN A 93 -7.12 2.86 3.29
CA GLN A 93 -7.67 4.16 2.94
C GLN A 93 -6.53 5.17 2.88
N LEU A 94 -6.50 5.99 1.83
CA LEU A 94 -5.53 7.06 1.69
C LEU A 94 -6.15 8.39 2.11
N THR A 95 -5.40 9.20 2.84
CA THR A 95 -5.58 10.66 2.84
C THR A 95 -4.62 11.22 1.80
N TYR A 96 -5.12 11.91 0.78
CA TYR A 96 -4.30 12.53 -0.26
C TYR A 96 -3.61 13.80 0.24
N ALA A 97 -2.59 14.25 -0.47
CA ALA A 97 -1.86 15.48 -0.14
C ALA A 97 -2.74 16.75 -0.14
N ASP A 98 -3.90 16.72 -0.81
CA ASP A 98 -4.90 17.81 -0.80
C ASP A 98 -5.91 17.71 0.37
N GLY A 99 -5.76 16.70 1.24
CA GLY A 99 -6.64 16.42 2.38
C GLY A 99 -7.91 15.65 2.04
N SER A 100 -8.18 15.37 0.76
CA SER A 100 -9.29 14.49 0.38
C SER A 100 -8.97 13.03 0.71
N GLU A 101 -10.00 12.21 0.90
CA GLU A 101 -9.83 10.79 1.22
C GLU A 101 -10.22 9.90 0.05
N SER A 102 -9.52 8.77 -0.09
CA SER A 102 -9.95 7.69 -0.98
C SER A 102 -11.16 6.97 -0.38
N ALA A 103 -11.89 6.26 -1.23
CA ALA A 103 -12.71 5.15 -0.75
C ALA A 103 -11.81 4.08 -0.13
N VAL A 104 -12.36 3.30 0.81
CA VAL A 104 -11.67 2.14 1.37
C VAL A 104 -11.55 1.07 0.29
N ARG A 105 -10.35 0.56 0.08
CA ARG A 105 -10.06 -0.54 -0.86
C ARG A 105 -9.65 -1.78 -0.08
N ALA A 106 -10.12 -2.95 -0.49
CA ALA A 106 -9.74 -4.21 0.15
C ALA A 106 -8.91 -5.08 -0.78
N PHE A 107 -7.86 -5.70 -0.23
CA PHE A 107 -6.96 -6.57 -0.95
C PHE A 107 -6.81 -7.90 -0.23
N ALA A 108 -6.77 -8.98 -1.00
CA ALA A 108 -6.50 -10.33 -0.52
C ALA A 108 -5.30 -10.94 -1.28
N PRO A 109 -4.56 -11.89 -0.67
CA PRO A 109 -3.60 -12.70 -1.39
C PRO A 109 -4.31 -13.52 -2.47
N CYS A 110 -3.66 -13.76 -3.61
CA CYS A 110 -4.21 -14.65 -4.64
C CYS A 110 -4.01 -16.11 -4.25
N ASP A 111 -4.93 -16.94 -4.69
CA ASP A 111 -4.80 -18.39 -4.58
C ASP A 111 -3.63 -18.90 -5.41
N ASN A 112 -2.88 -19.86 -4.85
CA ASN A 112 -1.80 -20.57 -5.55
C ASN A 112 -0.69 -19.68 -6.14
N ALA A 113 -0.44 -18.49 -5.58
CA ALA A 113 0.60 -17.56 -6.07
C ALA A 113 2.05 -18.08 -5.89
N GLY A 114 2.24 -19.14 -5.10
CA GLY A 114 3.57 -19.60 -4.70
C GLY A 114 4.35 -18.48 -4.01
N ASP A 115 5.57 -18.23 -4.48
CA ASP A 115 6.45 -17.17 -3.98
C ASP A 115 6.30 -15.84 -4.75
N SER A 116 5.36 -15.75 -5.70
CA SER A 116 5.11 -14.54 -6.48
C SER A 116 4.38 -13.50 -5.64
N ALA A 117 4.69 -12.22 -5.87
CA ALA A 117 3.91 -11.12 -5.31
C ALA A 117 2.63 -10.91 -6.13
N CYS A 118 1.48 -10.84 -5.47
CA CYS A 118 0.20 -10.63 -6.14
C CYS A 118 -0.87 -10.09 -5.19
N ALA A 119 -1.94 -9.50 -5.72
CA ALA A 119 -3.13 -9.20 -4.94
C ALA A 119 -4.39 -9.31 -5.80
N VAL A 120 -5.50 -9.62 -5.14
CA VAL A 120 -6.85 -9.49 -5.70
C VAL A 120 -7.52 -8.31 -5.01
N ALA A 121 -8.02 -7.36 -5.79
CA ALA A 121 -8.90 -6.31 -5.28
C ALA A 121 -10.28 -6.94 -4.99
N VAL A 122 -10.70 -6.90 -3.72
CA VAL A 122 -11.91 -7.58 -3.24
C VAL A 122 -13.13 -6.64 -3.30
N ARG A 123 -12.91 -5.33 -3.14
CA ARG A 123 -13.92 -4.25 -3.22
C ARG A 123 -13.27 -2.87 -3.28
#